data_AF-L1P201-F1
#
_entry.id   AF-L1P201-F1
#
_cell.length_a   1.000
_cell.length_b   1.000
_cell.length_c   1.000
_cell.angle_alpha   90.00
_cell.angle_beta   90.00
_cell.angle_gamma   90.00
#
_symmetry.space_group_name_H-M   'P 1'
#
loop_
_entity.id
_entity.type
_entity.pdbx_description
1 polymer ?
#
loop_
_entity_poly.entity_id
_entity_poly.type
_entity_poly.pdbx_seq_one_letter_code
_entity_poly.pdbx_strand_id
1 'polypeptide(L)' 'MNRDYSKIKVSVWREKGGHLTAALSTVTGRLVMMYVSACLTDEVEDVVQTALRCLSRKDLEAAR' A
#
# COMPACT_ATOMS: atom_id res chain seq x y z
N MET A 1 0.00 -19.12 -4.64
CA MET A 1 0.22 -18.28 -5.83
C MET A 1 1.11 -17.12 -5.41
N ASN A 2 2.33 -17.01 -5.93
CA ASN A 2 3.30 -15.99 -5.49
C ASN A 2 2.91 -14.63 -6.08
N ARG A 3 2.61 -13.62 -5.23
CA ARG A 3 2.28 -12.26 -5.69
C ARG A 3 3.59 -11.49 -5.87
N ASP A 4 3.79 -10.95 -7.06
CA ASP A 4 4.98 -10.15 -7.39
C ASP A 4 4.66 -8.66 -7.18
N TYR A 5 5.30 -8.06 -6.18
CA TYR A 5 5.18 -6.64 -5.86
C TYR A 5 6.37 -5.80 -6.32
N SER A 6 7.30 -6.37 -7.12
CA SER A 6 8.55 -5.69 -7.52
C SER A 6 8.34 -4.38 -8.30
N LYS A 7 7.13 -4.16 -8.84
CA LYS A 7 6.74 -2.95 -9.56
C LYS A 7 5.87 -1.98 -8.74
N ILE A 8 5.66 -2.28 -7.47
CA ILE A 8 4.92 -1.45 -6.53
C ILE A 8 5.91 -0.72 -5.62
N LYS A 9 5.77 0.60 -5.54
CA LYS A 9 6.40 1.45 -4.54
C LYS A 9 5.40 1.73 -3.43
N VAL A 10 5.88 1.66 -2.18
CA VAL A 10 5.08 1.98 -1.00
C VAL A 10 5.60 3.28 -0.39
N SER A 11 4.69 4.19 -0.08
CA SER A 11 4.98 5.38 0.72
C SER A 11 4.09 5.37 1.95
N VAL A 12 4.67 5.59 3.12
CA VAL A 12 3.94 5.57 4.40
C VAL A 12 4.19 6.85 5.16
N TRP A 13 3.14 7.42 5.74
CA TRP A 13 3.23 8.57 6.61
C TRP A 13 2.13 8.52 7.69
N ARG A 14 2.27 9.34 8.72
CA ARG A 14 1.27 9.51 9.77
C ARG A 14 0.49 10.80 9.51
N GLU A 15 -0.83 10.70 9.44
CA GLU A 15 -1.75 11.83 9.29
C GLU A 15 -1.84 12.65 10.58
N LYS A 16 -2.37 13.88 10.49
CA LYS A 16 -2.56 14.75 11.67
C LYS A 16 -3.44 14.12 12.76
N GLY A 17 -4.35 13.21 12.38
CA GLY A 17 -5.18 12.44 13.31
C GLY A 17 -4.47 11.26 13.97
N GLY A 18 -3.18 11.04 13.69
CA GLY A 18 -2.38 9.96 14.24
C GLY A 18 -2.50 8.64 13.49
N HIS A 19 -3.41 8.50 12.54
CA HIS A 19 -3.54 7.30 11.70
C HIS A 19 -2.36 7.16 10.74
N LEU A 20 -1.97 5.93 10.45
CA LEU A 20 -0.98 5.63 9.41
C LEU A 20 -1.67 5.51 8.06
N THR A 21 -1.02 6.03 7.03
CA THR A 21 -1.49 5.97 5.67
C THR A 21 -0.42 5.34 4.80
N ALA A 22 -0.77 4.30 4.05
CA ALA A 22 0.07 3.69 3.03
C ALA A 22 -0.49 3.98 1.65
N ALA A 23 0.30 4.64 0.80
CA ALA A 23 0.02 4.77 -0.62
C ALA A 23 0.86 3.78 -1.42
N LEU A 24 0.18 3.02 -2.27
CA LEU A 24 0.76 2.09 -3.22
C LEU A 24 0.70 2.73 -4.61
N SER A 25 1.87 2.93 -5.21
CA SER A 25 2.00 3.45 -6.57
C SER A 25 2.82 2.48 -7.42
N THR A 26 2.66 2.54 -8.73
CA THR A 26 3.62 1.92 -9.65
C THR A 26 4.99 2.58 -9.49
N VAL A 27 6.05 1.90 -9.91
CA VAL A 27 7.40 2.49 -9.99
C VAL A 27 7.47 3.70 -10.93
N THR A 28 6.54 3.81 -11.88
CA THR A 28 6.37 4.98 -12.77
C THR A 28 5.62 6.13 -12.12
N GLY A 29 5.18 6.00 -10.86
CA GLY A 29 4.53 7.05 -10.08
C GLY A 29 3.00 7.12 -10.19
N ARG A 30 2.36 6.18 -10.89
CA ARG A 30 0.90 6.12 -10.95
C ARG A 30 0.34 5.57 -9.65
N LEU A 31 -0.54 6.31 -8.98
CA LEU A 31 -1.24 5.84 -7.79
C LEU A 31 -2.16 4.66 -8.15
N VAL A 32 -2.09 3.59 -7.34
CA VAL A 32 -2.92 2.38 -7.49
C VAL A 32 -3.95 2.32 -6.37
N MET A 33 -3.50 2.46 -5.12
CA MET A 33 -4.36 2.35 -3.95
C MET A 33 -3.80 3.20 -2.80
N MET A 34 -4.69 3.63 -1.93
CA MET A 34 -4.37 4.25 -0.65
C MET A 34 -5.13 3.51 0.46
N TYR A 35 -4.43 3.18 1.53
CA TYR A 35 -4.98 2.53 2.71
C TYR A 35 -4.68 3.39 3.93
N VAL A 36 -5.70 3.63 4.75
CA VAL A 36 -5.60 4.39 6.00
C VAL A 36 -5.91 3.43 7.15
N SER A 37 -5.04 3.41 8.16
CA SER A 37 -5.15 2.54 9.31
C SER A 37 -6.39 2.88 10.13
N ALA A 38 -7.07 1.87 10.65
CA ALA A 38 -8.24 2.08 11.49
C ALA A 38 -7.85 2.42 12.92
N CYS A 39 -6.74 1.85 13.41
CA CYS A 39 -6.27 2.05 14.77
C CYS A 39 -5.01 2.93 14.80
N LEU A 40 -4.88 3.73 15.85
CA LEU A 40 -3.71 4.60 16.08
C LEU A 40 -2.47 3.81 16.52
N THR A 41 -2.69 2.61 17.05
CA THR A 41 -1.69 1.65 17.49
C THR A 41 -1.19 0.73 16.38
N ASP A 42 -1.76 0.83 15.17
CA ASP A 42 -1.31 0.01 14.04
C ASP A 42 0.15 0.33 13.72
N GLU A 43 0.92 -0.72 13.42
CA GLU A 43 2.32 -0.59 13.03
C GLU A 43 2.46 -0.39 11.53
N VAL A 44 3.57 0.23 11.11
CA VAL A 44 3.85 0.49 9.69
C VAL A 44 3.86 -0.81 8.88
N GLU A 45 4.44 -1.89 9.43
CA GLU A 45 4.51 -3.17 8.74
C GLU A 45 3.12 -3.74 8.47
N ASP A 46 2.23 -3.75 9.45
CA ASP A 46 0.86 -4.28 9.33
C ASP A 46 0.05 -3.52 8.29
N VAL A 47 0.15 -2.18 8.30
CA VAL A 47 -0.53 -1.29 7.36
C VAL A 47 -0.04 -1.55 5.94
N VAL A 48 1.28 -1.67 5.74
CA VAL A 48 1.88 -1.96 4.44
C VAL A 48 1.48 -3.34 3.94
N GLN A 49 1.59 -4.38 4.79
CA GLN A 49 1.21 -5.74 4.41
C GLN A 49 -0.28 -5.83 4.06
N THR A 50 -1.14 -5.16 4.82
CA THR A 50 -2.58 -5.12 4.56
C THR A 50 -2.86 -4.45 3.22
N ALA A 51 -2.29 -3.26 2.98
CA ALA A 51 -2.43 -2.55 1.72
C ALA A 51 -1.97 -3.42 0.53
N LEU A 52 -0.81 -4.07 0.62
CA LEU A 52 -0.30 -4.95 -0.44
C LEU A 52 -1.23 -6.14 -0.71
N ARG A 53 -1.80 -6.73 0.34
CA ARG A 53 -2.74 -7.86 0.21
C ARG A 53 -4.05 -7.46 -0.48
N CYS A 54 -4.46 -6.19 -0.40
CA CYS A 54 -5.64 -5.67 -1.07
C CYS A 54 -5.48 -5.50 -2.59
N LEU A 55 -4.26 -5.46 -3.14
CA LEU A 55 -4.03 -5.27 -4.58
C LEU A 55 -4.52 -6.45 -5.40
N SER A 56 -5.51 -6.29 -6.26
CA SER A 56 -5.98 -7.38 -7.11
C SER A 56 -4.89 -7.86 -8.09
N ARG A 57 -5.08 -9.04 -8.69
CA ARG A 57 -4.19 -9.52 -9.75
C ARG A 57 -4.13 -8.52 -10.93
N LYS A 58 -5.25 -7.87 -11.26
CA LYS A 58 -5.31 -6.85 -12.32
C LYS A 58 -4.46 -5.63 -11.98
N ASP A 59 -4.43 -5.22 -10.72
CA ASP A 59 -3.62 -4.09 -10.27
C ASP A 59 -2.13 -4.41 -10.40
N LEU A 60 -1.73 -5.64 -10.03
CA LEU A 60 -0.35 -6.12 -10.17
C LEU A 60 0.07 -6.26 -11.64
N GLU A 61 -0.84 -6.70 -12.51
CA GLU A 61 -0.60 -6.80 -13.95
C GLU A 61 -0.51 -5.41 -14.60
N ALA A 62 -1.34 -4.44 -14.19
CA ALA A 62 -1.30 -3.06 -14.67
C ALA A 62 -0.07 -2.26 -14.19
N ALA A 63 0.61 -2.74 -13.15
CA ALA A 63 1.86 -2.16 -12.66
C ALA A 63 3.11 -2.67 -13.41
N ARG A 64 2.99 -3.71 -14.24
CA ARG A 64 4.09 -4.23 -15.07
C ARG A 64 4.44 -3.27 -16.20
#